data_AF-A0A060Z5B9-F1
#
_entry.id   AF-A0A060Z5B9-F1
#
_cell.length_a   1.000
_cell.length_b   1.000
_cell.length_c   1.000
_cell.angle_alpha   90.00
_cell.angle_beta   90.00
_cell.angle_gamma   90.00
#
_symmetry.space_group_name_H-M   'P 1'
#
loop_
_entity.id
_entity.type
_entity.pdbx_description
1 polymer ?
#
loop_
_entity_poly.entity_id
_entity_poly.type
_entity_poly.pdbx_seq_one_letter_code
_entity_poly.pdbx_strand_id
1 'polypeptide(L)'
;MSCNADCTAECQLLTLNILFLKFQGVSSNASWEQAMKMIINDPRYSALPKLSEKKQAFNAYKVQTEKEEKEEARLKYKESKETYQRFLENHEKMTSTTRYKKAEQMFAELDVWSTVPERDRLEIYEDVLFYLAKKEKEQAKQLRKRNWEALKNILDNMANVTYRTTWSEAQQYLLDNPTFAEDEELQNMDKEDALIVSRSTSVRWRRRRRTRSRRLC
;
A
#
# COMPACT_ATOMS: atom_id res chain seq x y z
N MET A 1 -25.59 28.28 -33.33
CA MET A 1 -24.66 27.35 -32.66
C MET A 1 -24.77 26.02 -33.38
N SER A 2 -24.07 25.89 -34.50
CA SER A 2 -24.15 24.72 -35.36
C SER A 2 -22.75 24.09 -35.35
N CYS A 3 -22.54 23.08 -34.51
CA CYS A 3 -21.36 22.23 -34.65
C CYS A 3 -21.59 21.38 -35.90
N ASN A 4 -20.92 21.73 -37.00
CA ASN A 4 -21.06 21.10 -38.32
C ASN A 4 -20.76 19.61 -38.26
N ALA A 5 -21.66 18.80 -38.83
CA ALA A 5 -21.48 17.36 -39.03
C ALA A 5 -20.21 17.02 -39.84
N ASP A 6 -19.76 17.92 -40.73
CA ASP A 6 -18.49 17.78 -41.47
C ASP A 6 -17.26 17.71 -40.55
N CYS A 7 -17.30 18.43 -39.42
CA CYS A 7 -16.21 18.42 -38.44
C CYS A 7 -16.06 17.03 -37.79
N THR A 8 -17.16 16.26 -37.67
CA THR A 8 -17.11 14.92 -37.08
C THR A 8 -16.56 13.86 -38.04
N ALA A 9 -16.89 13.95 -39.34
CA ALA A 9 -16.36 13.03 -40.35
C ALA A 9 -14.88 13.29 -40.65
N GLU A 10 -14.48 14.56 -40.75
CA GLU A 10 -13.06 14.95 -40.89
C GLU A 10 -12.25 14.55 -39.65
N CYS A 11 -12.79 14.76 -38.44
CA CYS A 11 -12.14 14.28 -37.22
C CYS A 11 -12.02 12.75 -37.22
N GLN A 12 -13.07 12.00 -37.57
CA GLN A 12 -13.04 10.53 -37.63
C GLN A 12 -12.01 9.99 -38.64
N LEU A 13 -11.91 10.60 -39.83
CA LEU A 13 -10.88 10.27 -40.83
C LEU A 13 -9.47 10.62 -40.35
N LEU A 14 -9.30 11.74 -39.62
CA LEU A 14 -8.02 12.08 -39.00
C LEU A 14 -7.64 11.04 -37.94
N THR A 15 -8.56 10.66 -37.05
CA THR A 15 -8.29 9.68 -35.97
C THR A 15 -7.95 8.30 -36.54
N LEU A 16 -8.67 7.85 -37.57
CA LEU A 16 -8.40 6.57 -38.26
C LEU A 16 -6.99 6.55 -38.87
N ASN A 17 -6.54 7.67 -39.45
CA ASN A 17 -5.22 7.79 -40.06
C ASN A 17 -4.09 7.96 -39.02
N ILE A 18 -4.34 8.64 -37.91
CA ILE A 18 -3.41 8.70 -36.75
C ILE A 18 -3.17 7.29 -36.21
N LEU A 19 -4.24 6.50 -36.06
CA LEU A 19 -4.16 5.11 -35.59
C LEU A 19 -3.42 4.21 -36.58
N PHE A 20 -3.59 4.46 -37.87
CA PHE A 20 -2.88 3.78 -38.94
C PHE A 20 -1.36 4.10 -38.94
N LEU A 21 -0.99 5.37 -38.80
CA LEU A 21 0.43 5.78 -38.66
C LEU A 21 1.08 5.13 -37.44
N LYS A 22 0.34 5.02 -36.33
CA LYS A 22 0.76 4.29 -35.13
C LYS A 22 0.98 2.80 -35.41
N PHE A 23 0.08 2.16 -36.14
CA PHE A 23 0.16 0.74 -36.50
C PHE A 23 1.36 0.42 -37.41
N GLN A 24 1.70 1.33 -38.33
CA GLN A 24 2.88 1.20 -39.19
C GLN A 24 4.20 1.50 -38.45
N GLY A 25 4.17 1.77 -37.14
CA GLY A 25 5.36 1.96 -36.32
C GLY A 25 6.16 3.23 -36.65
N VAL A 26 5.50 4.25 -37.20
CA VAL A 26 6.16 5.52 -37.53
C VAL A 26 6.59 6.20 -36.23
N SER A 27 7.89 6.30 -35.96
CA SER A 27 8.39 6.98 -34.75
C SER A 27 7.88 8.42 -34.66
N SER A 28 7.62 8.92 -33.44
CA SER A 28 7.31 10.33 -33.16
C SER A 28 8.41 11.29 -33.69
N ASN A 29 9.65 10.82 -33.78
CA ASN A 29 10.79 11.57 -34.34
C ASN A 29 10.96 11.42 -35.85
N ALA A 30 10.16 10.60 -36.53
CA ALA A 30 10.28 10.41 -37.98
C ALA A 30 10.05 11.72 -38.74
N SER A 31 10.75 11.88 -39.87
CA SER A 31 10.49 12.97 -40.80
C SER A 31 9.25 12.68 -41.65
N TRP A 32 8.62 13.73 -42.17
CA TRP A 32 7.49 13.60 -43.09
C TRP A 32 7.82 12.68 -44.27
N GLU A 33 9.00 12.81 -44.86
CA GLU A 33 9.42 11.99 -46.01
C GLU A 33 9.61 10.50 -45.65
N GLN A 34 10.15 10.22 -44.47
CA GLN A 34 10.30 8.84 -43.97
C GLN A 34 8.93 8.21 -43.71
N ALA A 35 8.02 8.95 -43.06
CA ALA A 35 6.67 8.50 -42.83
C ALA A 35 5.93 8.25 -44.15
N MET A 36 6.06 9.16 -45.13
CA MET A 36 5.48 9.00 -46.47
C MET A 36 5.97 7.74 -47.17
N LYS A 37 7.28 7.47 -47.15
CA LYS A 37 7.83 6.25 -47.76
C LYS A 37 7.29 4.97 -47.12
N MET A 38 7.01 4.97 -45.81
CA MET A 38 6.47 3.81 -45.11
C MET A 38 4.99 3.57 -45.41
N ILE A 39 4.21 4.64 -45.64
CA ILE A 39 2.76 4.52 -45.84
C ILE A 39 2.32 4.50 -47.31
N ILE A 40 3.16 4.90 -48.26
CA ILE A 40 2.75 5.10 -49.66
C ILE A 40 2.22 3.83 -50.35
N ASN A 41 2.66 2.65 -49.90
CA ASN A 41 2.24 1.36 -50.43
C ASN A 41 0.93 0.85 -49.80
N ASP A 42 0.38 1.55 -48.80
CA ASP A 42 -0.81 1.10 -48.10
C ASP A 42 -2.09 1.55 -48.83
N PRO A 43 -3.09 0.66 -49.03
CA PRO A 43 -4.37 1.01 -49.64
C PRO A 43 -5.13 2.16 -48.95
N ARG A 44 -4.84 2.43 -47.67
CA ARG A 44 -5.46 3.52 -46.91
C ARG A 44 -4.81 4.88 -47.19
N TYR A 45 -3.62 4.89 -47.80
CA TYR A 45 -2.93 6.13 -48.20
C TYR A 45 -3.73 6.93 -49.24
N SER A 46 -4.50 6.26 -50.10
CA SER A 46 -5.37 6.92 -51.08
C SER A 46 -6.67 7.49 -50.48
N ALA A 47 -6.99 7.19 -49.22
CA ALA A 47 -8.18 7.69 -48.56
C ALA A 47 -8.14 9.21 -48.29
N LEU A 48 -6.93 9.79 -48.20
CA LEU A 48 -6.72 11.23 -48.20
C LEU A 48 -6.21 11.66 -49.59
N PRO A 49 -7.01 12.34 -50.42
CA PRO A 49 -6.57 12.70 -51.77
C PRO A 49 -5.59 13.88 -51.75
N LYS A 50 -5.71 14.81 -50.79
CA LYS A 50 -4.88 16.02 -50.75
C LYS A 50 -3.63 15.84 -49.89
N LEU A 51 -2.49 16.29 -50.41
CA LEU A 51 -1.21 16.29 -49.68
C LEU A 51 -1.28 17.12 -48.38
N SER A 52 -2.07 18.20 -48.38
CA SER A 52 -2.28 19.06 -47.20
C SER A 52 -2.96 18.31 -46.06
N GLU A 53 -3.99 17.51 -46.36
CA GLU A 53 -4.72 16.70 -45.38
C GLU A 53 -3.83 15.60 -44.81
N LYS A 54 -3.01 14.94 -45.66
CA LYS A 54 -2.02 13.96 -45.18
C LYS A 54 -0.99 14.60 -44.25
N LYS A 55 -0.50 15.80 -44.59
CA LYS A 55 0.47 16.55 -43.77
C LYS A 55 -0.13 16.97 -42.44
N GLN A 56 -1.40 17.38 -42.43
CA GLN A 56 -2.15 17.69 -41.22
C GLN A 56 -2.32 16.46 -40.33
N ALA A 57 -2.72 15.32 -40.89
CA ALA A 57 -2.87 14.06 -40.15
C ALA A 57 -1.54 13.59 -39.52
N PHE A 58 -0.42 13.72 -40.24
CA PHE A 58 0.90 13.38 -39.70
C PHE A 58 1.37 14.34 -38.60
N ASN A 59 1.17 15.65 -38.76
CA ASN A 59 1.50 16.61 -37.72
C ASN A 59 0.66 16.36 -36.45
N ALA A 60 -0.64 16.08 -36.62
CA ALA A 60 -1.51 15.69 -35.52
C ALA A 60 -1.05 14.39 -34.84
N TYR A 61 -0.64 13.38 -35.63
CA TYR A 61 -0.05 12.15 -35.13
C TYR A 61 1.21 12.40 -34.29
N LYS A 62 2.14 13.23 -34.79
CA LYS A 62 3.38 13.56 -34.06
C LYS A 62 3.08 14.20 -32.71
N VAL A 63 2.24 15.23 -32.69
CA VAL A 63 1.86 15.95 -31.46
C VAL A 63 1.15 15.02 -30.48
N GLN A 64 0.23 14.19 -30.97
CA GLN A 64 -0.50 13.24 -30.12
C GLN A 64 0.42 12.18 -29.54
N THR A 65 1.33 11.61 -30.35
CA THR A 65 2.26 10.56 -29.92
C THR A 65 3.26 11.11 -28.90
N GLU A 66 3.83 12.29 -29.13
CA GLU A 66 4.73 12.94 -28.16
C GLU A 66 4.01 13.23 -26.83
N LYS A 67 2.75 13.66 -26.89
CA LYS A 67 1.92 13.86 -25.70
C LYS A 67 1.65 12.54 -24.96
N GLU A 68 1.33 11.47 -25.69
CA GLU A 68 1.11 10.13 -25.12
C GLU A 68 2.39 9.57 -24.48
N GLU A 69 3.53 9.62 -25.16
CA GLU A 69 4.83 9.17 -24.64
C GLU A 69 5.21 9.93 -23.36
N LYS A 70 4.97 11.24 -23.32
CA LYS A 70 5.21 12.06 -22.13
C LYS A 70 4.27 11.71 -20.97
N GLU A 71 2.99 11.47 -21.25
CA GLU A 71 2.04 11.03 -20.22
C GLU A 71 2.37 9.62 -19.72
N GLU A 72 2.74 8.69 -20.60
CA GLU A 72 3.15 7.33 -20.24
C GLU A 72 4.41 7.33 -19.38
N ALA A 73 5.42 8.12 -19.74
CA ALA A 73 6.61 8.32 -18.91
C ALA A 73 6.26 8.88 -17.52
N ARG A 74 5.32 9.83 -17.46
CA ARG A 74 4.83 10.40 -16.18
C ARG A 74 4.11 9.35 -15.33
N LEU A 75 3.26 8.53 -15.95
CA LEU A 75 2.52 7.47 -15.26
C LEU A 75 3.46 6.39 -14.75
N LYS A 76 4.40 5.92 -15.59
CA LYS A 76 5.41 4.94 -15.20
C LYS A 76 6.29 5.45 -14.07
N TYR A 77 6.66 6.73 -14.09
CA TYR A 77 7.41 7.35 -12.99
C TYR A 77 6.62 7.35 -11.68
N LYS A 78 5.34 7.76 -11.74
CA LYS A 78 4.44 7.73 -10.59
C LYS A 78 4.30 6.30 -10.03
N GLU A 79 4.07 5.32 -10.90
CA GLU A 79 3.95 3.90 -10.53
C GLU A 79 5.24 3.36 -9.92
N SER A 80 6.41 3.75 -10.43
CA SER A 80 7.71 3.35 -9.88
C SER A 80 7.87 3.83 -8.44
N LYS A 81 7.45 5.08 -8.14
CA LYS A 81 7.46 5.63 -6.78
C LYS A 81 6.50 4.91 -5.84
N GLU A 82 5.27 4.66 -6.28
CA GLU A 82 4.28 3.92 -5.49
C GLU A 82 4.73 2.48 -5.22
N THR A 83 5.35 1.81 -6.21
CA THR A 83 5.89 0.45 -6.07
C THR A 83 7.04 0.43 -5.08
N TYR A 84 7.98 1.37 -5.18
CA TYR A 84 9.07 1.54 -4.22
C TYR A 84 8.56 1.77 -2.79
N GLN A 85 7.59 2.66 -2.61
CA GLN A 85 6.97 2.91 -1.32
C GLN A 85 6.35 1.63 -0.74
N ARG A 86 5.46 0.98 -1.50
CA ARG A 86 4.78 -0.25 -1.06
C ARG A 86 5.75 -1.39 -0.76
N PHE A 87 6.82 -1.50 -1.54
CA PHE A 87 7.89 -2.45 -1.28
C PHE A 87 8.48 -2.24 0.12
N LEU A 88 8.89 -1.02 0.45
CA LEU A 88 9.48 -0.73 1.76
C LEU A 88 8.48 -0.87 2.91
N GLU A 89 7.22 -0.48 2.74
CA GLU A 89 6.17 -0.57 3.78
C GLU A 89 5.81 -2.01 4.18
N ASN A 90 6.02 -2.97 3.28
CA ASN A 90 5.60 -4.36 3.46
C ASN A 90 6.77 -5.35 3.52
N HIS A 91 8.01 -4.91 3.29
CA HIS A 91 9.17 -5.79 3.35
C HIS A 91 9.48 -6.21 4.79
N GLU A 92 9.62 -7.51 5.04
CA GLU A 92 9.80 -8.09 6.39
C GLU A 92 11.02 -7.56 7.15
N LYS A 93 12.11 -7.27 6.42
CA LYS A 93 13.35 -6.70 7.01
C LYS A 93 13.31 -5.17 7.19
N MET A 94 12.23 -4.50 6.77
CA MET A 94 12.05 -3.06 7.00
C MET A 94 11.29 -2.82 8.30
N THR A 95 11.78 -1.86 9.08
CA THR A 95 11.17 -1.40 10.33
C THR A 95 11.39 0.10 10.49
N SER A 96 10.66 0.74 11.41
CA SER A 96 10.80 2.18 11.70
C SER A 96 12.19 2.62 12.16
N THR A 97 13.07 1.70 12.55
CA THR A 97 14.43 1.96 13.02
C THR A 97 15.51 1.63 12.01
N THR A 98 15.13 1.05 10.86
CA THR A 98 16.09 0.71 9.81
C THR A 98 16.65 2.00 9.22
N ARG A 99 17.98 2.13 9.17
CA ARG A 99 18.66 3.30 8.60
C ARG A 99 18.76 3.17 7.08
N TYR A 100 18.70 4.29 6.37
CA TYR A 100 18.77 4.32 4.90
C TYR A 100 19.96 3.53 4.34
N LYS A 101 21.18 3.75 4.89
CA LYS A 101 22.38 3.01 4.48
C LYS A 101 22.25 1.48 4.59
N LYS A 102 21.52 1.00 5.59
CA LYS A 102 21.27 -0.44 5.77
C LYS A 102 20.25 -0.93 4.74
N ALA A 103 19.20 -0.16 4.48
CA ALA A 103 18.24 -0.46 3.42
C ALA A 103 18.92 -0.49 2.04
N GLU A 104 19.80 0.47 1.75
CA GLU A 104 20.59 0.50 0.53
C GLU A 104 21.46 -0.75 0.37
N GLN A 105 22.18 -1.18 1.41
CA GLN A 105 22.95 -2.43 1.38
C GLN A 105 22.09 -3.67 1.10
N MET A 106 20.82 -3.66 1.52
CA MET A 106 19.92 -4.81 1.32
C MET A 106 19.24 -4.80 -0.06
N PHE A 107 18.97 -3.61 -0.61
CA PHE A 107 18.04 -3.45 -1.73
C PHE A 107 18.64 -2.79 -2.97
N ALA A 108 19.89 -2.31 -2.93
CA ALA A 108 20.50 -1.57 -4.04
C ALA A 108 20.50 -2.32 -5.39
N GLU A 109 20.59 -3.65 -5.35
CA GLU A 109 20.60 -4.50 -6.55
C GLU A 109 19.20 -4.80 -7.10
N LEU A 110 18.14 -4.41 -6.39
CA LEU A 110 16.76 -4.66 -6.83
C LEU A 110 16.28 -3.57 -7.79
N ASP A 111 15.57 -3.96 -8.84
CA ASP A 111 15.01 -3.02 -9.83
C ASP A 111 14.11 -1.97 -9.20
N VAL A 112 13.34 -2.35 -8.17
CA VAL A 112 12.47 -1.43 -7.42
C VAL A 112 13.26 -0.29 -6.77
N TRP A 113 14.54 -0.51 -6.44
CA TRP A 113 15.41 0.48 -5.83
C TRP A 113 16.09 1.38 -6.88
N SER A 114 16.42 0.86 -8.06
CA SER A 114 17.14 1.60 -9.11
C SER A 114 16.23 2.44 -10.01
N THR A 115 14.94 2.07 -10.11
CA THR A 115 13.93 2.74 -10.95
C THR A 115 13.52 4.14 -10.44
N VAL A 116 13.77 4.44 -9.17
CA VAL A 116 13.47 5.74 -8.55
C VAL A 116 14.77 6.53 -8.29
N PRO A 117 14.87 7.80 -8.72
CA PRO A 117 16.03 8.65 -8.44
C PRO A 117 16.30 8.84 -6.94
N GLU A 118 17.57 8.96 -6.56
CA GLU A 118 17.99 9.02 -5.16
C GLU A 118 17.27 10.09 -4.32
N ARG A 119 17.07 11.28 -4.89
CA ARG A 119 16.36 12.38 -4.22
C ARG A 119 14.95 11.94 -3.78
N ASP A 120 14.17 11.38 -4.71
CA ASP A 120 12.80 10.94 -4.43
C ASP A 120 12.81 9.70 -3.52
N ARG A 121 13.83 8.83 -3.61
CA ARG A 121 13.97 7.69 -2.70
C ARG A 121 14.11 8.13 -1.24
N LEU A 122 14.88 9.18 -0.96
CA LEU A 122 15.09 9.69 0.40
C LEU A 122 13.79 10.27 0.97
N GLU A 123 13.07 11.07 0.19
CA GLU A 123 11.77 11.62 0.59
C GLU A 123 10.76 10.52 0.91
N ILE A 124 10.58 9.55 0.00
CA ILE A 124 9.68 8.41 0.22
C ILE A 124 10.14 7.59 1.43
N TYR A 125 11.44 7.43 1.63
CA TYR A 125 11.97 6.65 2.75
C TYR A 125 11.59 7.25 4.10
N GLU A 126 11.65 8.58 4.25
CA GLU A 126 11.24 9.26 5.48
C GLU A 126 9.74 9.06 5.76
N ASP A 127 8.90 9.18 4.73
CA ASP A 127 7.46 8.93 4.83
C ASP A 127 7.17 7.47 5.24
N VAL A 128 7.88 6.52 4.65
CA VAL A 128 7.77 5.09 5.00
C VAL A 128 8.17 4.85 6.45
N LEU A 129 9.27 5.43 6.93
CA LEU A 129 9.68 5.29 8.33
C LEU A 129 8.62 5.82 9.29
N PHE A 130 8.03 6.98 8.97
CA PHE A 130 6.94 7.54 9.76
C PHE A 130 5.70 6.64 9.77
N TYR A 131 5.31 6.13 8.60
CA TYR A 131 4.22 5.17 8.46
C TYR A 131 4.47 3.90 9.28
N LEU A 132 5.66 3.30 9.17
CA LEU A 132 6.03 2.10 9.92
C LEU A 132 6.02 2.35 11.42
N ALA A 133 6.57 3.47 11.90
CA ALA A 133 6.52 3.82 13.31
C ALA A 133 5.08 3.92 13.84
N LYS A 134 4.19 4.51 13.04
CA LYS A 134 2.77 4.62 13.39
C LYS A 134 2.08 3.25 13.40
N LYS A 135 2.36 2.41 12.39
CA LYS A 135 1.83 1.04 12.25
C LYS A 135 2.28 0.16 13.42
N GLU A 136 3.57 0.12 13.71
CA GLU A 136 4.15 -0.65 14.81
C GLU A 136 3.60 -0.21 16.17
N LYS A 137 3.48 1.11 16.40
CA LYS A 137 2.87 1.65 17.63
C LYS A 137 1.42 1.24 17.79
N GLU A 138 0.65 1.23 16.71
CA GLU A 138 -0.75 0.82 16.74
C GLU A 138 -0.90 -0.69 16.94
N GLN A 139 -0.07 -1.50 16.28
CA GLN A 139 0.00 -2.95 16.50
C GLN A 139 0.34 -3.27 17.96
N ALA A 140 1.33 -2.59 18.56
CA ALA A 140 1.69 -2.78 19.96
C ALA A 140 0.52 -2.45 20.91
N LYS A 141 -0.26 -1.39 20.63
CA LYS A 141 -1.47 -1.07 21.41
C LYS A 141 -2.55 -2.12 21.27
N GLN A 142 -2.81 -2.59 20.05
CA GLN A 142 -3.81 -3.61 19.79
C GLN A 142 -3.45 -4.92 20.47
N LEU A 143 -2.17 -5.32 20.39
CA LEU A 143 -1.66 -6.49 21.07
C LEU A 143 -1.78 -6.37 22.59
N ARG A 144 -1.37 -5.23 23.17
CA ARG A 144 -1.54 -4.95 24.61
C ARG A 144 -3.00 -5.08 25.03
N LYS A 145 -3.94 -4.54 24.24
CA LYS A 145 -5.38 -4.63 24.51
C LYS A 145 -5.90 -6.07 24.39
N ARG A 146 -5.51 -6.80 23.35
CA ARG A 146 -5.85 -8.22 23.14
C ARG A 146 -5.40 -9.04 24.35
N ASN A 147 -4.13 -8.90 24.74
CA ASN A 147 -3.55 -9.64 25.85
C ASN A 147 -4.23 -9.31 27.18
N TRP A 148 -4.56 -8.03 27.38
CA TRP A 148 -5.28 -7.58 28.56
C TRP A 148 -6.66 -8.24 28.67
N GLU A 149 -7.41 -8.25 27.57
CA GLU A 149 -8.75 -8.85 27.51
C GLU A 149 -8.67 -10.38 27.65
N ALA A 150 -7.70 -11.02 27.01
CA ALA A 150 -7.46 -12.46 27.11
C ALA A 150 -7.13 -12.88 28.55
N LEU A 151 -6.15 -12.25 29.19
CA LEU A 151 -5.77 -12.55 30.58
C LEU A 151 -6.95 -12.33 31.54
N LYS A 152 -7.67 -11.21 31.38
CA LYS A 152 -8.87 -10.94 32.18
C LYS A 152 -9.92 -12.04 32.01
N ASN A 153 -10.15 -12.50 30.78
CA ASN A 153 -11.13 -13.54 30.49
C ASN A 153 -10.73 -14.90 31.07
N ILE A 154 -9.46 -15.28 30.96
CA ILE A 154 -8.94 -16.51 31.57
C ILE A 154 -9.13 -16.45 33.08
N LEU A 155 -8.70 -15.36 33.74
CA LEU A 155 -8.91 -15.16 35.17
C LEU A 155 -10.40 -15.21 35.56
N ASP A 156 -11.28 -14.54 34.82
CA ASP A 156 -12.74 -14.48 35.10
C ASP A 156 -13.44 -15.85 34.99
N ASN A 157 -12.91 -16.79 34.19
CA ASN A 157 -13.50 -18.13 33.97
C ASN A 157 -12.83 -19.26 34.77
N MET A 158 -11.70 -18.99 35.43
CA MET A 158 -11.04 -19.98 36.26
C MET A 158 -11.77 -20.19 37.59
N ALA A 159 -12.30 -21.41 37.81
CA ALA A 159 -13.07 -21.75 39.01
C ALA A 159 -12.23 -21.80 40.30
N ASN A 160 -10.94 -22.08 40.18
CA ASN A 160 -9.95 -22.15 41.26
C ASN A 160 -9.40 -20.78 41.69
N VAL A 161 -9.64 -19.72 40.90
CA VAL A 161 -9.18 -18.37 41.23
C VAL A 161 -10.32 -17.62 41.92
N THR A 162 -10.03 -17.07 43.10
CA THR A 162 -10.98 -16.34 43.93
C THR A 162 -10.41 -14.98 44.36
N TYR A 163 -11.23 -14.16 45.03
CA TYR A 163 -10.82 -12.83 45.49
C TYR A 163 -9.70 -12.80 46.55
N ARG A 164 -9.37 -13.98 47.11
CA ARG A 164 -8.26 -14.19 48.05
C ARG A 164 -6.98 -14.67 47.37
N THR A 165 -7.09 -15.17 46.15
CA THR A 165 -5.96 -15.69 45.38
C THR A 165 -4.97 -14.56 45.13
N THR A 166 -3.73 -14.81 45.52
CA THR A 166 -2.61 -13.91 45.29
C THR A 166 -2.16 -13.99 43.83
N TRP A 167 -1.39 -13.01 43.37
CA TRP A 167 -0.84 -13.06 42.02
C TRP A 167 0.07 -14.28 41.81
N SER A 168 0.87 -14.66 42.81
CA SER A 168 1.75 -15.83 42.73
C SER A 168 0.99 -17.13 42.53
N GLU A 169 -0.14 -17.31 43.23
CA GLU A 169 -1.00 -18.48 43.05
C GLU A 169 -1.72 -18.45 41.70
N ALA A 170 -2.25 -17.28 41.30
CA ALA A 170 -2.89 -17.11 40.00
C ALA A 170 -1.93 -17.42 38.85
N GLN A 171 -0.66 -17.05 38.97
CA GLN A 171 0.36 -17.34 37.97
C GLN A 171 0.61 -18.84 37.81
N GLN A 172 0.61 -19.63 38.90
CA GLN A 172 0.71 -21.10 38.81
C GLN A 172 -0.48 -21.68 38.05
N TYR A 173 -1.69 -21.25 38.39
CA TYR A 173 -2.90 -21.70 37.69
C TYR A 173 -2.94 -21.28 36.22
N LEU A 174 -2.34 -20.15 35.86
CA LEU A 174 -2.21 -19.71 34.47
C LEU A 174 -1.25 -20.62 33.69
N LEU A 175 -0.15 -21.07 34.29
CA LEU A 175 0.78 -22.01 33.63
C LEU A 175 0.13 -23.36 33.34
N ASP A 176 -0.79 -23.80 34.19
CA ASP A 176 -1.58 -25.03 33.99
C ASP A 176 -2.74 -24.85 33.00
N ASN A 177 -3.04 -23.61 32.57
CA ASN A 177 -4.16 -23.33 31.67
C ASN A 177 -3.71 -23.40 30.20
N PRO A 178 -4.26 -24.29 29.36
CA PRO A 178 -3.82 -24.47 27.98
C PRO A 178 -3.97 -23.20 27.13
N THR A 179 -5.02 -22.40 27.37
CA THR A 179 -5.25 -21.15 26.63
C THR A 179 -4.19 -20.09 26.91
N PHE A 180 -3.57 -20.11 28.10
CA PHE A 180 -2.44 -19.24 28.42
C PHE A 180 -1.10 -19.88 28.00
N ALA A 181 -0.96 -21.19 28.16
CA ALA A 181 0.27 -21.93 27.84
C ALA A 181 0.59 -21.96 26.34
N GLU A 182 -0.42 -21.92 25.47
CA GLU A 182 -0.26 -21.95 24.00
C GLU A 182 -0.14 -20.55 23.35
N ASP A 183 -0.49 -19.47 24.05
CA ASP A 183 -0.44 -18.09 23.52
C ASP A 183 0.88 -17.40 23.93
N GLU A 184 1.92 -17.56 23.11
CA GLU A 184 3.25 -16.97 23.35
C GLU A 184 3.20 -15.44 23.48
N GLU A 185 2.37 -14.77 22.67
CA GLU A 185 2.20 -13.33 22.72
C GLU A 185 1.59 -12.89 24.08
N LEU A 186 0.67 -13.67 24.64
CA LEU A 186 0.08 -13.43 25.96
C LEU A 186 1.09 -13.69 27.09
N GLN A 187 1.95 -14.69 26.95
CA GLN A 187 3.04 -14.96 27.92
C GLN A 187 4.06 -13.84 27.95
N ASN A 188 4.34 -13.24 26.80
CA ASN A 188 5.25 -12.11 26.63
C ASN A 188 4.61 -10.75 26.96
N MET A 189 3.39 -10.73 27.54
CA MET A 189 2.77 -9.51 28.04
C MET A 189 3.65 -8.81 29.10
N ASP A 190 3.61 -7.48 29.12
CA ASP A 190 4.29 -6.69 30.13
C ASP A 190 3.88 -7.08 31.57
N LYS A 191 4.87 -7.20 32.46
CA LYS A 191 4.65 -7.67 33.84
C LYS A 191 3.81 -6.70 34.67
N GLU A 192 3.95 -5.41 34.43
CA GLU A 192 3.14 -4.39 35.12
C GLU A 192 1.69 -4.49 34.66
N ASP A 193 1.46 -4.64 33.35
CA ASP A 193 0.11 -4.83 32.80
C ASP A 193 -0.57 -6.08 33.37
N ALA A 194 0.12 -7.22 33.39
CA ALA A 194 -0.39 -8.47 33.95
C ALA A 194 -0.80 -8.30 35.42
N LEU A 195 0.01 -7.60 36.22
CA LEU A 195 -0.28 -7.27 37.61
C LEU A 195 -1.50 -6.36 37.74
N ILE A 196 -1.65 -5.34 36.87
CA ILE A 196 -2.81 -4.45 36.90
C ILE A 196 -4.08 -5.22 36.55
N VAL A 197 -4.06 -6.08 35.52
CA VAL A 197 -5.19 -6.95 35.17
C VAL A 197 -5.62 -7.79 36.38
N SER A 198 -4.69 -8.52 36.99
CA SER A 198 -4.94 -9.39 38.15
C SER A 198 -5.49 -8.65 39.37
N ARG A 199 -4.92 -7.48 39.70
CA ARG A 199 -5.43 -6.65 40.79
C ARG A 199 -6.85 -6.15 40.49
N SER A 200 -7.09 -5.73 39.24
CA SER A 200 -8.39 -5.21 38.81
C SER A 200 -9.50 -6.28 38.85
N THR A 201 -9.21 -7.51 38.44
CA THR A 201 -10.14 -8.65 38.51
C THR A 201 -10.44 -9.03 39.95
N SER A 202 -9.41 -9.13 40.79
CA SER A 202 -9.54 -9.39 42.23
C SER A 202 -10.42 -8.36 42.94
N VAL A 203 -10.21 -7.07 42.68
CA VAL A 203 -11.05 -5.98 43.22
C VAL A 203 -12.49 -6.10 42.72
N ARG A 204 -12.69 -6.41 41.44
CA ARG A 204 -14.03 -6.60 40.86
C ARG A 204 -14.78 -7.74 41.53
N TRP A 205 -14.12 -8.87 41.80
CA TRP A 205 -14.73 -10.00 42.50
C TRP A 205 -15.09 -9.67 43.95
N ARG A 206 -14.22 -8.94 44.67
CA ARG A 206 -14.53 -8.41 46.02
C ARG A 206 -15.79 -7.54 46.00
N ARG A 207 -15.92 -6.66 45.01
CA ARG A 207 -17.11 -5.79 44.84
C ARG A 207 -18.37 -6.62 44.55
N ARG A 208 -18.33 -7.54 43.58
CA ARG A 208 -19.48 -8.42 43.24
C ARG A 208 -19.99 -9.20 44.46
N ARG A 209 -19.10 -9.72 45.30
CA ARG A 209 -19.49 -10.41 46.54
C ARG A 209 -20.17 -9.49 47.55
N ARG A 210 -19.63 -8.29 47.80
CA ARG A 210 -20.27 -7.30 48.70
C ARG A 210 -21.67 -6.95 48.23
N THR A 211 -21.87 -6.78 46.92
CA THR A 211 -23.19 -6.50 46.33
C THR A 211 -24.14 -7.70 46.43
N ARG A 212 -23.67 -8.94 46.17
CA ARG A 212 -24.49 -10.16 46.36
C ARG A 212 -24.90 -10.35 47.82
N SER A 213 -23.97 -10.14 48.76
CA SER A 213 -24.24 -10.26 50.20
C SER A 213 -25.27 -9.23 50.69
N ARG A 214 -25.27 -8.02 50.13
CA ARG A 214 -26.26 -6.97 50.47
C ARG A 214 -27.66 -7.21 49.86
N ARG A 215 -27.77 -8.00 48.80
CA ARG A 215 -29.07 -8.35 48.18
C ARG A 215 -29.74 -9.56 48.83
N LEU A 216 -29.00 -10.31 49.64
CA LEU A 216 -29.46 -11.51 50.34
C LEU A 216 -29.86 -11.22 51.81
N CYS A 217 -29.71 -9.98 52.25
CA CYS A 217 -30.22 -9.46 53.53
C CYS A 217 -31.47 -8.63 53.30
#